data_AF-A0A2E6ERY2-F1
#
_entry.id   AF-A0A2E6ERY2-F1
#
_cell.length_a   1.000
_cell.length_b   1.000
_cell.length_c   1.000
_cell.angle_alpha   90.00
_cell.angle_beta   90.00
_cell.angle_gamma   90.00
#
_symmetry.space_group_name_H-M   'P 1'
#
loop_
_entity.id
_entity.type
_entity.pdbx_description
1 polymer ?
#
loop_
_entity_poly.entity_id
_entity_poly.type
_entity_poly.pdbx_seq_one_letter_code
_entity_poly.pdbx_strand_id
1 'polypeptide(L)'
;MQPTFCRLLVLCLSTMLLCSAALAQSPPPDDAAHNQRRAEMLEKIRMVKMYSLTEALELDEATAAKLFPYLRKHDGELEQLQQSKQRSQRQLRKMLKNGEINPQEADRHLSEVNRINIEIATVEGQQLDGLKGILSTEQRIKFLLTKAQFERKIREMIRKERKKHRKRHGKGPRGGGEPPPTR
;
A
#
# COMPACT_ATOMS: atom_id res chain seq x y z
N MET A 1 -31.37 40.34 41.83
CA MET A 1 -30.59 40.37 40.57
C MET A 1 -29.38 39.44 40.72
N GLN A 2 -29.30 38.46 39.81
CA GLN A 2 -28.10 37.85 39.21
C GLN A 2 -26.97 37.26 40.11
N PRO A 3 -27.02 35.94 40.38
CA PRO A 3 -25.76 35.18 40.42
C PRO A 3 -25.81 33.80 39.71
N THR A 4 -26.97 33.35 39.23
CA THR A 4 -27.12 32.02 38.60
C THR A 4 -26.83 32.02 37.10
N PHE A 5 -27.10 33.12 36.41
CA PHE A 5 -26.86 33.27 34.97
C PHE A 5 -25.36 33.22 34.60
N CYS A 6 -24.47 33.80 35.41
CA CYS A 6 -23.03 33.75 35.16
C CYS A 6 -22.44 32.34 35.25
N ARG A 7 -22.99 31.45 36.11
CA ARG A 7 -22.47 30.08 36.26
C ARG A 7 -22.84 29.18 35.06
N LEU A 8 -24.01 29.39 34.47
CA LEU A 8 -24.45 28.68 33.26
C LEU A 8 -23.74 29.19 31.99
N LEU A 9 -23.48 30.50 31.89
CA LEU A 9 -22.77 31.10 30.76
C LEU A 9 -21.29 30.67 30.71
N VAL A 10 -20.63 30.54 31.87
CA VAL A 10 -19.22 30.08 31.94
C VAL A 10 -19.10 28.58 31.65
N LEU A 11 -20.12 27.77 31.94
CA LEU A 11 -20.16 26.33 31.62
C LEU A 11 -20.44 26.03 30.14
N CYS A 12 -21.20 26.89 29.45
CA CYS A 12 -21.41 26.76 28.00
C CYS A 12 -20.23 27.27 27.15
N LEU A 13 -19.45 28.24 27.66
CA LEU A 13 -18.27 28.76 26.98
C LEU A 13 -17.04 27.87 27.12
N SER A 14 -16.96 27.03 28.17
CA SER A 14 -15.84 26.11 28.37
C SER A 14 -15.96 24.80 27.58
N THR A 15 -17.17 24.39 27.16
CA THR A 15 -17.37 23.19 26.34
C THR A 15 -17.14 23.42 24.85
N MET A 16 -17.33 24.65 24.35
CA MET A 16 -17.02 24.97 22.94
C MET A 16 -15.52 25.11 22.64
N LEU A 17 -14.66 25.27 23.65
CA LEU A 17 -13.21 25.47 23.45
C LEU A 17 -12.39 24.17 23.37
N LEU A 18 -12.97 23.01 23.63
CA LEU A 18 -12.25 21.72 23.64
C LEU A 18 -12.41 20.88 22.36
N CYS A 19 -13.22 21.29 21.38
CA CYS A 19 -13.46 20.48 20.17
C CYS A 19 -12.49 20.75 18.99
N SER A 20 -11.63 21.76 19.04
CA SER A 20 -10.84 22.15 17.86
C SER A 20 -9.41 21.58 17.79
N ALA A 21 -8.93 20.87 18.80
CA ALA A 21 -7.55 20.36 18.80
C ALA A 21 -7.37 18.98 18.11
N ALA A 22 -8.46 18.33 17.68
CA ALA A 22 -8.41 16.94 17.19
C ALA A 22 -8.25 16.77 15.67
N LEU A 23 -8.22 17.85 14.87
CA LEU A 23 -8.23 17.76 13.39
C LEU A 23 -7.06 18.46 12.68
N ALA A 24 -5.89 18.60 13.31
CA ALA A 24 -4.74 19.26 12.66
C ALA A 24 -3.40 18.57 12.95
N GLN A 25 -3.30 17.27 12.67
CA GLN A 25 -2.01 16.65 12.36
C GLN A 25 -1.91 16.47 10.85
N SER A 26 -1.61 17.56 10.14
CA SER A 26 -1.20 17.49 8.74
C SER A 26 0.09 16.67 8.68
N PRO A 27 0.18 15.63 7.82
CA PRO A 27 1.40 14.84 7.71
C PRO A 27 2.57 15.77 7.30
N PRO A 28 3.81 15.48 7.76
CA PRO A 28 4.98 16.26 7.42
C PRO A 28 5.08 16.53 5.91
N PRO A 29 5.55 17.71 5.47
CA PRO A 29 5.57 18.10 4.05
C PRO A 29 6.25 17.08 3.11
N ASP A 30 7.26 16.37 3.60
CA ASP A 30 8.00 15.34 2.85
C ASP A 30 7.16 14.05 2.66
N ASP A 31 6.33 13.70 3.64
CA ASP A 31 5.40 12.57 3.55
C ASP A 31 4.26 12.85 2.58
N ALA A 32 3.74 14.09 2.54
CA ALA A 32 2.68 14.47 1.62
C ALA A 32 3.13 14.36 0.14
N ALA A 33 4.29 14.90 -0.19
CA ALA A 33 4.84 14.82 -1.55
C ALA A 33 5.20 13.37 -1.97
N HIS A 34 5.73 12.57 -1.05
CA HIS A 34 6.01 11.15 -1.30
C HIS A 34 4.72 10.35 -1.52
N ASN A 35 3.69 10.58 -0.71
CA ASN A 35 2.40 9.91 -0.83
C ASN A 35 1.68 10.26 -2.13
N GLN A 36 1.76 11.52 -2.57
CA GLN A 36 1.19 11.95 -3.84
C GLN A 36 1.87 11.28 -5.05
N ARG A 37 3.21 11.23 -5.09
CA ARG A 37 3.94 10.50 -6.15
C ARG A 37 3.59 9.01 -6.17
N ARG A 38 3.42 8.40 -4.98
CA ARG A 38 2.99 7.00 -4.87
C ARG A 38 1.59 6.81 -5.44
N ALA A 39 0.64 7.70 -5.12
CA ALA A 39 -0.72 7.65 -5.64
C ALA A 39 -0.74 7.78 -7.17
N GLU A 40 -0.02 8.76 -7.73
CA GLU A 40 0.11 8.94 -9.18
C GLU A 40 0.70 7.69 -9.87
N MET A 41 1.72 7.07 -9.26
CA MET A 41 2.31 5.85 -9.78
C MET A 41 1.29 4.69 -9.77
N LEU A 42 0.50 4.55 -8.71
CA LEU A 42 -0.55 3.52 -8.62
C LEU A 42 -1.66 3.75 -9.65
N GLU A 43 -2.08 4.99 -9.87
CA GLU A 43 -3.04 5.33 -10.92
C GLU A 43 -2.51 4.95 -12.31
N LYS A 44 -1.24 5.27 -12.61
CA LYS A 44 -0.60 4.87 -13.87
C LYS A 44 -0.57 3.35 -14.03
N ILE A 45 -0.20 2.61 -12.99
CA ILE A 45 -0.22 1.15 -13.02
C ILE A 45 -1.65 0.64 -13.29
N ARG A 46 -2.66 1.25 -12.67
CA ARG A 46 -4.06 0.87 -12.88
C ARG A 46 -4.51 1.11 -14.31
N MET A 47 -4.19 2.27 -14.90
CA MET A 47 -4.50 2.56 -16.30
C MET A 47 -3.84 1.55 -17.25
N VAL A 48 -2.57 1.23 -17.04
CA VAL A 48 -1.85 0.24 -17.86
C VAL A 48 -2.43 -1.17 -17.67
N LYS A 49 -2.88 -1.52 -16.46
CA LYS A 49 -3.59 -2.78 -16.19
C LYS A 49 -4.90 -2.83 -16.97
N MET A 50 -5.70 -1.77 -16.92
CA MET A 50 -6.98 -1.68 -17.65
C MET A 50 -6.76 -1.86 -19.15
N TYR A 51 -5.83 -1.10 -19.74
CA TYR A 51 -5.47 -1.24 -21.16
C TYR A 51 -5.03 -2.67 -21.51
N SER A 52 -4.11 -3.24 -20.71
CA SER A 52 -3.62 -4.60 -20.94
C SER A 52 -4.72 -5.66 -20.85
N LEU A 53 -5.74 -5.45 -20.01
CA LEU A 53 -6.87 -6.37 -19.88
C LEU A 53 -7.87 -6.18 -21.02
N THR A 54 -8.16 -4.95 -21.45
CA THR A 54 -9.04 -4.69 -22.60
C THR A 54 -8.52 -5.39 -23.84
N GLU A 55 -7.22 -5.24 -24.14
CA GLU A 55 -6.58 -5.87 -25.29
C GLU A 55 -6.56 -7.39 -25.17
N ALA A 56 -6.13 -7.92 -24.01
CA ALA A 56 -5.93 -9.36 -23.85
C ALA A 56 -7.24 -10.15 -23.79
N LEU A 57 -8.34 -9.54 -23.34
CA LEU A 57 -9.64 -10.20 -23.19
C LEU A 57 -10.63 -9.81 -24.30
N GLU A 58 -10.23 -8.90 -25.20
CA GLU A 58 -11.08 -8.38 -26.28
C GLU A 58 -12.42 -7.88 -25.73
N LEU A 59 -12.36 -7.01 -24.71
CA LEU A 59 -13.54 -6.56 -23.98
C LEU A 59 -14.39 -5.60 -24.81
N ASP A 60 -15.69 -5.85 -24.88
CA ASP A 60 -16.67 -4.84 -25.27
C ASP A 60 -16.90 -3.80 -24.15
N GLU A 61 -17.53 -2.69 -24.50
CA GLU A 61 -17.78 -1.58 -23.58
C GLU A 61 -18.67 -1.99 -22.39
N ALA A 62 -19.69 -2.83 -22.63
CA ALA A 62 -20.63 -3.26 -21.60
C ALA A 62 -19.96 -4.17 -20.55
N THR A 63 -19.07 -5.05 -20.99
CA THR A 63 -18.31 -5.97 -20.15
C THR A 63 -17.23 -5.22 -19.39
N ALA A 64 -16.51 -4.30 -20.05
CA ALA A 64 -15.53 -3.41 -19.42
C ALA A 64 -16.16 -2.55 -18.30
N ALA A 65 -17.36 -2.01 -18.54
CA ALA A 65 -18.10 -1.21 -17.57
C ALA A 65 -18.47 -1.99 -16.28
N LYS A 66 -18.64 -3.31 -16.38
CA LYS A 66 -18.86 -4.20 -15.21
C LYS A 66 -17.55 -4.65 -14.57
N LEU A 67 -16.57 -5.03 -15.40
CA LEU A 67 -15.31 -5.61 -14.96
C LEU A 67 -14.47 -4.63 -14.14
N PHE A 68 -14.26 -3.40 -14.62
CA PHE A 68 -13.31 -2.50 -13.99
C PHE A 68 -13.73 -2.02 -12.59
N PRO A 69 -15.00 -1.66 -12.34
CA PRO A 69 -15.47 -1.39 -10.97
C PRO A 69 -15.29 -2.62 -10.06
N TYR A 70 -15.60 -3.82 -10.55
CA TYR A 70 -15.43 -5.07 -9.82
C TYR A 70 -13.95 -5.30 -9.42
N LEU A 71 -13.02 -5.12 -10.36
CA LEU A 71 -11.59 -5.25 -10.09
C LEU A 71 -11.08 -4.17 -9.13
N ARG A 72 -11.56 -2.93 -9.25
CA ARG A 72 -11.15 -1.82 -8.36
C ARG A 72 -11.44 -2.10 -6.89
N LYS A 73 -12.60 -2.71 -6.58
CA LYS A 73 -12.95 -3.08 -5.20
C LYS A 73 -11.89 -4.02 -4.60
N HIS A 74 -11.61 -5.12 -5.29
CA HIS A 74 -10.64 -6.13 -4.86
C HIS A 74 -9.21 -5.57 -4.84
N ASP A 75 -8.82 -4.77 -5.82
CA ASP A 75 -7.50 -4.12 -5.85
C ASP A 75 -7.29 -3.21 -4.62
N GLY A 76 -8.35 -2.53 -4.15
CA GLY A 76 -8.31 -1.74 -2.92
C GLY A 76 -8.13 -2.59 -1.66
N GLU A 77 -8.87 -3.68 -1.53
CA GLU A 77 -8.74 -4.64 -0.42
C GLU A 77 -7.34 -5.27 -0.38
N LEU A 78 -6.84 -5.73 -1.52
CA LEU A 78 -5.49 -6.28 -1.66
C LEU A 78 -4.40 -5.25 -1.34
N GLU A 79 -4.59 -3.99 -1.73
CA GLU A 79 -3.64 -2.93 -1.37
C GLU A 79 -3.57 -2.74 0.15
N GLN A 80 -4.71 -2.68 0.85
CA GLN A 80 -4.75 -2.52 2.30
C GLN A 80 -4.05 -3.69 3.01
N LEU A 81 -4.35 -4.93 2.61
CA LEU A 81 -3.70 -6.12 3.13
C LEU A 81 -2.17 -6.06 2.91
N GLN A 82 -1.74 -5.70 1.71
CA GLN A 82 -0.32 -5.59 1.38
C GLN A 82 0.38 -4.49 2.18
N GLN A 83 -0.29 -3.36 2.46
CA GLN A 83 0.24 -2.31 3.33
C GLN A 83 0.41 -2.80 4.77
N SER A 84 -0.59 -3.48 5.33
CA SER A 84 -0.52 -4.07 6.68
C SER A 84 0.60 -5.09 6.81
N LYS A 85 0.73 -5.99 5.82
CA LYS A 85 1.82 -6.96 5.75
C LYS A 85 3.19 -6.28 5.72
N GLN A 86 3.34 -5.22 4.93
CA GLN A 86 4.58 -4.45 4.89
C GLN A 86 4.89 -3.79 6.23
N ARG A 87 3.90 -3.32 7.00
CA ARG A 87 4.12 -2.74 8.34
C ARG A 87 4.68 -3.80 9.29
N SER A 88 4.05 -4.99 9.38
CA SER A 88 4.55 -6.09 10.21
C SER A 88 5.96 -6.54 9.82
N GLN A 89 6.23 -6.68 8.52
CA GLN A 89 7.58 -7.01 8.03
C GLN A 89 8.61 -5.93 8.34
N ARG A 90 8.23 -4.64 8.35
CA ARG A 90 9.13 -3.55 8.74
C ARG A 90 9.49 -3.64 10.23
N GLN A 91 8.54 -3.99 11.11
CA GLN A 91 8.83 -4.16 12.54
C GLN A 91 9.80 -5.31 12.79
N LEU A 92 9.57 -6.47 12.16
CA LEU A 92 10.50 -7.60 12.23
C LEU A 92 11.92 -7.23 11.76
N ARG A 93 12.05 -6.46 10.66
CA ARG A 93 13.35 -5.94 10.20
C ARG A 93 14.01 -4.99 11.20
N LYS A 94 13.23 -4.17 11.90
CA LYS A 94 13.74 -3.25 12.93
C LYS A 94 14.26 -4.02 14.15
N MET A 95 13.53 -5.03 14.62
CA MET A 95 13.97 -5.92 15.70
C MET A 95 15.33 -6.54 15.39
N LEU A 96 15.48 -7.11 14.19
CA LEU A 96 16.77 -7.67 13.74
C LEU A 96 17.88 -6.62 13.65
N LYS A 97 17.57 -5.40 13.19
CA LYS A 97 18.57 -4.33 13.07
C LYS A 97 19.04 -3.81 14.44
N ASN A 98 18.15 -3.76 15.42
CA ASN A 98 18.44 -3.23 16.75
C ASN A 98 19.08 -4.28 17.67
N GLY A 99 18.98 -5.58 17.34
CA GLY A 99 19.52 -6.68 18.15
C GLY A 99 18.65 -7.05 19.35
N GLU A 100 17.56 -6.32 19.58
CA GLU A 100 16.57 -6.59 20.63
C GLU A 100 15.37 -7.33 20.03
N ILE A 101 15.26 -8.62 20.34
CA ILE A 101 14.14 -9.46 19.89
C ILE A 101 13.32 -9.83 21.11
N ASN A 102 12.13 -9.25 21.23
CA ASN A 102 11.09 -9.75 22.12
C ASN A 102 10.36 -10.91 21.40
N PRO A 103 10.43 -12.16 21.91
CA PRO A 103 9.81 -13.31 21.25
C PRO A 103 8.31 -13.16 21.04
N GLN A 104 7.58 -12.67 22.05
CA GLN A 104 6.13 -12.51 21.99
C GLN A 104 5.71 -11.48 20.93
N GLU A 105 6.45 -10.37 20.83
CA GLU A 105 6.18 -9.35 19.82
C GLU A 105 6.53 -9.83 18.41
N ALA A 106 7.64 -10.57 18.28
CA ALA A 106 8.04 -11.19 17.01
C ALA A 106 6.99 -12.19 16.53
N ASP A 107 6.52 -13.09 17.41
CA ASP A 107 5.48 -14.08 17.11
C ASP A 107 4.16 -13.43 16.69
N ARG A 108 3.78 -12.32 17.33
CA ARG A 108 2.61 -11.52 16.90
C ARG A 108 2.76 -11.03 15.46
N HIS A 109 3.92 -10.47 15.11
CA HIS A 109 4.14 -9.98 13.75
C HIS A 109 4.26 -11.10 12.71
N LEU A 110 4.84 -12.24 13.07
CA LEU A 110 4.88 -13.44 12.21
C LEU A 110 3.47 -13.99 11.96
N SER A 111 2.67 -14.11 13.01
CA SER A 111 1.28 -14.57 12.93
C SER A 111 0.43 -13.65 12.06
N GLU A 112 0.61 -12.33 12.21
CA GLU A 112 -0.08 -11.34 11.39
C GLU A 112 0.31 -11.44 9.91
N VAL A 113 1.60 -11.64 9.61
CA VAL A 113 2.04 -11.86 8.22
C VAL A 113 1.41 -13.12 7.64
N ASN A 114 1.32 -14.21 8.41
CA ASN A 114 0.70 -15.45 7.95
C ASN A 114 -0.81 -15.27 7.70
N ARG A 115 -1.53 -14.67 8.66
CA ARG A 115 -2.95 -14.35 8.55
C ARG A 115 -3.25 -13.53 7.29
N ILE A 116 -2.46 -12.48 7.03
CA ILE A 116 -2.63 -11.64 5.84
C ILE A 116 -2.35 -12.43 4.55
N ASN A 117 -1.40 -13.36 4.53
CA ASN A 117 -1.16 -14.19 3.34
C ASN A 117 -2.40 -15.03 3.00
N ILE A 118 -3.06 -15.58 4.01
CA ILE A 118 -4.30 -16.34 3.85
C ILE A 118 -5.42 -15.43 3.34
N GLU A 119 -5.60 -14.25 3.92
CA GLU A 119 -6.60 -13.27 3.46
C GLU A 119 -6.37 -12.84 2.02
N ILE A 120 -5.13 -12.57 1.61
CA ILE A 120 -4.80 -12.25 0.22
C ILE A 120 -5.24 -13.37 -0.71
N ALA A 121 -4.89 -14.63 -0.40
CA ALA A 121 -5.28 -15.78 -1.21
C ALA A 121 -6.81 -15.95 -1.28
N THR A 122 -7.51 -15.72 -0.17
CA THR A 122 -8.97 -15.74 -0.12
C THR A 122 -9.59 -14.67 -1.03
N VAL A 123 -9.12 -13.43 -0.95
CA VAL A 123 -9.61 -12.32 -1.79
C VAL A 123 -9.32 -12.58 -3.27
N GLU A 124 -8.14 -13.13 -3.60
CA GLU A 124 -7.81 -13.51 -4.98
C GLU A 124 -8.71 -14.64 -5.51
N GLY A 125 -9.03 -15.64 -4.68
CA GLY A 125 -9.99 -16.69 -5.03
C GLY A 125 -11.40 -16.14 -5.28
N GLN A 126 -11.89 -15.30 -4.36
CA GLN A 126 -13.19 -14.63 -4.49
C GLN A 126 -13.26 -13.74 -5.74
N GLN A 127 -12.15 -13.06 -6.07
CA GLN A 127 -12.05 -12.26 -7.28
C GLN A 127 -12.23 -13.14 -8.52
N LEU A 128 -11.53 -14.28 -8.62
CA LEU A 128 -11.65 -15.18 -9.77
C LEU A 128 -13.04 -15.79 -9.89
N ASP A 129 -13.66 -16.16 -8.77
CA ASP A 129 -15.01 -16.74 -8.77
C ASP A 129 -16.07 -15.74 -9.20
N GLY A 130 -16.00 -14.49 -8.73
CA GLY A 130 -16.99 -13.48 -9.10
C GLY A 130 -16.89 -13.02 -10.56
N LEU A 131 -15.78 -13.31 -11.27
CA LEU A 131 -15.70 -13.10 -12.71
C LEU A 131 -16.66 -14.00 -13.51
N LYS A 132 -17.22 -15.08 -12.93
CA LYS A 132 -18.17 -15.96 -13.63
C LYS A 132 -19.41 -15.23 -14.15
N GLY A 133 -19.83 -14.17 -13.47
CA GLY A 133 -20.98 -13.35 -13.88
C GLY A 133 -20.64 -12.18 -14.82
N ILE A 134 -19.36 -12.02 -15.17
CA ILE A 134 -18.87 -10.87 -15.96
C ILE A 134 -18.17 -11.33 -17.23
N LEU A 135 -17.33 -12.35 -17.14
CA LEU A 135 -16.46 -12.81 -18.22
C LEU A 135 -16.82 -14.23 -18.67
N SER A 136 -16.68 -14.47 -19.98
CA SER A 136 -16.75 -15.82 -20.54
C SER A 136 -15.65 -16.72 -19.97
N THR A 137 -15.81 -18.04 -20.07
CA THR A 137 -14.79 -18.99 -19.60
C THR A 137 -13.43 -18.73 -20.25
N GLU A 138 -13.40 -18.45 -21.55
CA GLU A 138 -12.17 -18.11 -22.27
C GLU A 138 -11.53 -16.83 -21.73
N GLN A 139 -12.33 -15.77 -21.54
CA GLN A 139 -11.85 -14.50 -20.99
C GLN A 139 -11.34 -14.65 -19.56
N ARG A 140 -11.91 -15.53 -18.74
CA ARG A 140 -11.39 -15.83 -17.39
C ARG A 140 -10.03 -16.52 -17.42
N ILE A 141 -9.82 -17.43 -18.38
CA ILE A 141 -8.50 -18.07 -18.58
C ILE A 141 -7.49 -17.00 -19.03
N LYS A 142 -7.84 -16.20 -20.04
CA LYS A 142 -7.03 -15.07 -20.52
C LYS A 142 -6.70 -14.09 -19.37
N PHE A 143 -7.68 -13.77 -18.52
CA PHE A 143 -7.49 -12.94 -17.32
C PHE A 143 -6.45 -13.53 -16.37
N LEU A 144 -6.58 -14.80 -16.01
CA LEU A 144 -5.66 -15.46 -15.06
C LEU A 144 -4.22 -15.41 -15.56
N LEU A 145 -4.00 -15.73 -16.83
CA LEU A 145 -2.67 -15.71 -17.45
C LEU A 145 -2.12 -14.28 -17.58
N THR A 146 -2.96 -13.33 -17.99
CA THR A 146 -2.59 -11.93 -18.15
C THR A 146 -2.25 -11.27 -16.80
N LYS A 147 -3.00 -11.57 -15.73
CA LYS A 147 -2.73 -11.07 -14.38
C LYS A 147 -1.33 -11.48 -13.91
N ALA A 148 -0.98 -12.75 -14.04
CA ALA A 148 0.33 -13.26 -13.64
C ALA A 148 1.49 -12.59 -14.42
N GLN A 149 1.32 -12.41 -15.74
CA GLN A 149 2.30 -11.73 -16.58
C GLN A 149 2.45 -10.24 -16.20
N PHE A 150 1.32 -9.57 -15.96
CA PHE A 150 1.29 -8.16 -15.56
C PHE A 150 2.01 -7.94 -14.23
N GLU A 151 1.71 -8.75 -13.22
CA GLU A 151 2.36 -8.66 -11.91
C GLU A 151 3.88 -8.88 -12.00
N ARG A 152 4.33 -9.82 -12.82
CA ARG A 152 5.76 -10.04 -13.08
C ARG A 152 6.40 -8.79 -13.69
N LYS A 153 5.77 -8.22 -14.72
CA LYS A 153 6.24 -7.00 -15.41
C LYS A 153 6.34 -5.81 -14.45
N ILE A 154 5.31 -5.56 -13.63
CA ILE A 154 5.32 -4.48 -12.63
C ILE A 154 6.44 -4.70 -11.61
N ARG A 155 6.60 -5.93 -11.10
CA ARG A 155 7.67 -6.26 -10.14
C ARG A 155 9.05 -6.00 -10.73
N GLU A 156 9.27 -6.33 -11.99
CA GLU A 156 10.52 -6.03 -12.70
C GLU A 156 10.74 -4.54 -12.90
N MET A 157 9.73 -3.79 -13.31
CA MET A 157 9.80 -2.34 -13.46
C MET A 157 10.21 -1.67 -12.14
N ILE A 158 9.53 -2.01 -11.04
CA ILE A 158 9.85 -1.48 -9.69
C ILE A 158 11.28 -1.84 -9.29
N ARG A 159 11.72 -3.08 -9.54
CA ARG A 159 13.10 -3.51 -9.25
C ARG A 159 14.12 -2.73 -10.06
N LYS A 160 13.88 -2.50 -11.36
CA LYS A 160 14.78 -1.73 -12.24
C LYS A 160 14.89 -0.28 -11.77
N GLU A 161 13.78 0.34 -11.38
CA GLU A 161 13.77 1.73 -10.92
C GLU A 161 14.54 1.91 -9.60
N ARG A 162 14.34 1.00 -8.64
CA ARG A 162 15.12 0.97 -7.39
C ARG A 162 16.63 0.83 -7.64
N LYS A 163 17.04 0.02 -8.63
CA LYS A 163 18.46 -0.13 -9.00
C LYS A 163 19.03 1.15 -9.60
N LYS A 164 18.28 1.87 -10.44
CA LYS A 164 18.71 3.16 -11.03
C LYS A 164 18.94 4.22 -9.97
N HIS A 165 18.01 4.36 -9.01
CA HIS A 165 18.16 5.29 -7.89
C HIS A 165 19.39 4.98 -7.03
N ARG A 166 19.67 3.70 -6.74
CA ARG A 166 20.87 3.31 -5.98
C ARG A 166 22.18 3.65 -6.70
N LYS A 167 22.21 3.54 -8.04
CA LYS A 167 23.39 3.92 -8.85
C LYS A 167 23.62 5.44 -8.88
N ARG A 168 22.55 6.24 -8.89
CA ARG A 168 22.63 7.71 -8.89
C ARG A 168 23.09 8.30 -7.55
N HIS A 169 22.71 7.71 -6.42
CA HIS A 169 23.16 8.14 -5.08
C HIS A 169 24.46 7.47 -4.60
N GLY A 170 25.04 6.55 -5.38
CA GLY A 170 26.19 5.72 -4.98
C GLY A 170 27.57 6.20 -5.50
N LYS A 171 27.70 7.45 -5.96
CA LYS A 171 28.98 7.98 -6.48
C LYS A 171 29.32 9.35 -5.87
N GLY A 172 29.48 9.38 -4.54
CA GLY A 172 30.36 10.35 -3.89
C GLY A 172 31.78 9.76 -3.79
N PRO A 173 32.86 10.56 -3.76
CA PRO A 173 34.21 10.04 -3.68
C PRO A 173 34.34 9.24 -2.37
N ARG A 174 34.65 7.94 -2.46
CA ARG A 174 35.25 7.22 -1.35
C ARG A 174 36.62 7.88 -1.15
N GLY A 175 36.72 8.75 -0.15
CA GLY A 175 38.00 9.27 0.33
C GLY A 175 38.94 8.09 0.55
N GLY A 176 40.15 8.20 -0.01
CA GLY A 176 41.20 7.22 0.18
C GLY A 176 41.53 7.09 1.66
N GLY A 177 41.12 5.98 2.25
CA GLY A 177 41.76 5.46 3.44
C GLY A 177 42.91 4.58 2.96
N GLU A 178 44.13 5.00 3.26
CA GLU A 178 45.34 4.18 3.12
C GLU A 178 45.11 2.77 3.70
N PRO A 179 45.64 1.72 3.06
CA PRO A 179 45.60 0.38 3.64
C PRO A 179 46.39 0.36 4.97
N PRO A 180 45.92 -0.36 5.98
CA PRO A 180 46.61 -0.44 7.27
C PRO A 180 47.99 -1.09 7.10
N PRO A 181 49.02 -0.64 7.85
CA PRO A 181 50.34 -1.24 7.76
C PRO A 181 50.27 -2.70 8.24
N THR A 182 50.66 -3.61 7.36
CA THR A 182 50.95 -5.00 7.70
C THR A 182 52.05 -5.03 8.76
N ARG A 183 51.75 -5.63 9.91
CA ARG A 183 52.72 -5.99 10.94
C ARG A 183 52.81 -7.49 11.04
#